data_AF-A0A2G2XR87-F1
#
_entry.id   AF-A0A2G2XR87-F1
#
_cell.length_a   1.000
_cell.length_b   1.000
_cell.length_c   1.000
_cell.angle_alpha   90.00
_cell.angle_beta   90.00
_cell.angle_gamma   90.00
#
_symmetry.space_group_name_H-M   'P 1'
#
loop_
_entity.id
_entity.type
_entity.pdbx_description
1 polymer ?
#
loop_
_entity_poly.entity_id
_entity_poly.type
_entity_poly.pdbx_seq_one_letter_code
_entity_poly.pdbx_strand_id
1 'polypeptide(L)'
;MQVSRQEYDSCTVTDPIVTFNTGNDSITLPASGDYYYLCGIPGRCQIGQKFHVHIDAPPATNSPGSVNNPPQRSVASPISFTRFSIISMIGFYFFLAF
;
A
#
# COMPACT_ATOMS: atom_id res chain seq x y z
N MET A 1 2.98 -1.77 15.42
CA MET A 1 2.69 -0.52 16.16
C MET A 1 2.79 0.66 15.22
N GLN A 2 2.06 1.74 15.50
CA GLN A 2 2.11 3.00 14.77
C GLN A 2 3.19 3.90 15.38
N VAL A 3 3.97 4.56 14.54
CA VAL A 3 5.11 5.40 14.95
C VAL A 3 5.18 6.69 14.12
N SER A 4 6.04 7.60 14.53
CA SER A 4 6.41 8.75 13.68
C SER A 4 7.25 8.31 12.47
N ARG A 5 7.33 9.17 11.45
CA ARG A 5 8.20 8.95 10.29
C ARG A 5 9.67 8.74 10.70
N GLN A 6 10.15 9.52 11.67
CA GLN A 6 11.53 9.46 12.13
C GLN A 6 11.85 8.10 12.77
N GLU A 7 10.96 7.58 13.62
CA GLU A 7 11.11 6.27 14.25
C GLU A 7 10.97 5.14 13.21
N TYR A 8 10.12 5.32 12.21
CA TYR A 8 10.01 4.40 11.08
C TYR A 8 11.32 4.30 10.30
N ASP A 9 11.89 5.43 9.89
CA ASP A 9 13.10 5.49 9.08
C ASP A 9 14.32 4.96 9.85
N SER A 10 14.45 5.33 11.13
CA SER A 10 15.57 4.90 11.98
C SER A 10 15.41 3.50 12.58
N CYS A 11 14.23 2.89 12.50
CA CYS A 11 13.88 1.67 13.23
C CYS A 11 14.17 1.75 14.75
N THR A 12 14.15 2.96 15.30
CA THR A 12 14.38 3.23 16.72
C THR A 12 13.09 3.79 17.28
N VAL A 13 12.51 3.10 18.26
CA VAL A 13 11.18 3.39 18.78
C VAL A 13 11.32 3.87 20.20
N THR A 14 10.89 5.09 20.43
CA THR A 14 10.99 5.77 21.72
C THR A 14 9.61 5.98 22.33
N ASP A 15 8.65 6.42 21.53
CA ASP A 15 7.29 6.71 21.98
C ASP A 15 6.28 6.35 20.87
N PRO A 16 5.86 5.07 20.79
CA PRO A 16 4.94 4.63 19.76
C PRO A 16 3.56 5.28 19.96
N ILE A 17 2.98 5.81 18.88
CA ILE A 17 1.65 6.45 18.89
C ILE A 17 0.58 5.45 19.36
N VAL A 18 0.64 4.21 18.85
CA VAL A 18 -0.26 3.12 19.24
C VAL A 18 0.46 1.78 19.13
N THR A 19 0.26 0.88 20.10
CA THR A 19 0.77 -0.51 20.03
C THR A 19 -0.36 -1.49 19.71
N PHE A 20 -0.08 -2.42 18.80
CA PHE A 20 -0.97 -3.52 18.41
C PHE A 20 -0.25 -4.84 18.66
N ASN A 21 -0.87 -5.75 19.39
CA ASN A 21 -0.22 -6.97 19.87
C ASN A 21 -1.19 -8.16 20.05
N THR A 22 -2.37 -8.13 19.42
CA THR A 22 -3.32 -9.26 19.52
C THR A 22 -2.97 -10.40 18.57
N GLY A 23 -2.15 -10.14 17.56
CA GLY A 23 -1.80 -11.10 16.50
C GLY A 23 -2.82 -11.15 15.36
N ASN A 24 -3.97 -10.51 15.52
CA ASN A 24 -4.97 -10.29 14.48
C ASN A 24 -5.56 -8.87 14.63
N ASP A 25 -4.72 -7.88 14.37
CA ASP A 25 -5.03 -6.47 14.60
C ASP A 25 -5.74 -5.86 13.37
N SER A 26 -6.83 -5.12 13.61
CA SER A 26 -7.53 -4.32 12.59
C SER A 26 -7.32 -2.84 12.86
N ILE A 27 -6.88 -2.09 11.84
CA ILE A 27 -6.49 -0.67 11.98
C ILE A 27 -7.37 0.17 11.05
N THR A 28 -8.09 1.14 11.63
CA THR A 28 -8.89 2.12 10.88
C THR A 28 -8.06 3.37 10.61
N LEU A 29 -8.01 3.83 9.35
CA LEU A 29 -7.29 5.05 8.93
C LEU A 29 -8.30 6.16 8.65
N PRO A 30 -8.49 7.13 9.57
CA PRO A 30 -9.64 8.04 9.53
C PRO A 30 -9.51 9.21 8.55
N ALA A 31 -8.29 9.52 8.10
CA ALA A 31 -8.02 10.69 7.28
C ALA A 31 -6.96 10.41 6.22
N SER A 32 -6.89 11.30 5.23
CA SER A 32 -5.78 11.35 4.29
C SER A 32 -4.46 11.69 4.99
N GLY A 33 -3.37 11.11 4.53
CA GLY A 33 -2.03 11.35 5.05
C GLY A 33 -1.18 10.09 5.08
N ASP A 34 -0.01 10.24 5.69
CA ASP A 34 0.98 9.18 5.81
C ASP A 34 0.93 8.52 7.20
N TYR A 35 0.79 7.20 7.19
CA TYR A 35 0.78 6.38 8.40
C TYR A 35 1.96 5.39 8.35
N TYR A 36 2.75 5.38 9.41
CA TYR A 36 3.94 4.53 9.50
C TYR A 36 3.78 3.47 10.57
N TYR A 37 4.07 2.23 10.20
CA TYR A 37 3.94 1.08 11.08
C TYR A 37 5.20 0.22 11.02
N LEU A 38 5.59 -0.34 12.16
CA LEU A 38 6.68 -1.30 12.25
C LEU A 38 6.49 -2.29 13.41
N CYS A 39 7.32 -3.33 13.43
CA CYS A 39 7.46 -4.23 14.57
C CYS A 39 8.58 -3.75 15.50
N GLY A 40 8.29 -3.64 16.80
CA GLY A 40 9.25 -3.20 17.82
C GLY A 40 10.16 -4.29 18.36
N ILE A 41 9.97 -5.54 17.93
CA ILE A 41 10.85 -6.64 18.33
C ILE A 41 12.25 -6.39 17.73
N PRO A 42 13.33 -6.46 18.53
CA PRO A 42 14.68 -6.18 18.07
C PRO A 42 15.03 -6.92 16.77
N GLY A 43 15.56 -6.18 15.79
CA GLY A 43 15.98 -6.70 14.49
C GLY A 43 14.85 -6.79 13.44
N ARG A 44 13.58 -6.85 13.83
CA ARG A 44 12.46 -7.06 12.88
C ARG A 44 12.26 -5.89 11.92
N CYS A 45 12.33 -4.66 12.42
CA CYS A 45 12.21 -3.47 11.57
C CYS A 45 13.37 -3.38 10.56
N GLN A 46 14.58 -3.69 11.00
CA GLN A 46 15.80 -3.64 10.21
C GLN A 46 15.81 -4.65 9.06
N ILE A 47 15.15 -5.81 9.25
CA ILE A 47 14.95 -6.82 8.20
C ILE A 47 13.68 -6.58 7.36
N GLY A 48 13.03 -5.42 7.50
CA GLY A 48 11.91 -5.02 6.64
C GLY A 48 10.51 -5.27 7.20
N GLN A 49 10.34 -5.66 8.47
CA GLN A 49 9.02 -5.74 9.10
C GLN A 49 8.51 -4.34 9.49
N LYS A 50 8.28 -3.52 8.47
CA LYS A 50 7.78 -2.15 8.53
C LYS A 50 6.97 -1.86 7.25
N PHE A 51 5.92 -1.06 7.35
CA PHE A 51 5.15 -0.63 6.18
C PHE A 51 4.64 0.80 6.35
N HIS A 52 4.52 1.49 5.23
CA HIS A 52 3.99 2.84 5.11
C HIS A 52 2.69 2.78 4.31
N VAL A 53 1.66 3.45 4.81
CA VAL A 53 0.38 3.60 4.12
C VAL A 53 0.18 5.08 3.82
N HIS A 54 -0.01 5.39 2.55
CA HIS A 54 -0.44 6.72 2.10
C HIS A 54 -1.93 6.65 1.78
N ILE A 55 -2.70 7.56 2.36
CA ILE A 55 -4.13 7.73 2.07
C ILE A 55 -4.31 9.06 1.36
N ASP A 56 -4.75 9.04 0.12
CA ASP A 56 -5.04 10.24 -0.65
C ASP A 56 -6.23 11.01 -0.07
N ALA A 57 -6.21 12.33 -0.21
CA ALA A 57 -7.38 13.15 0.05
C ALA A 57 -8.49 12.80 -0.96
N PRO A 58 -9.76 12.79 -0.54
CA PRO A 58 -10.86 12.65 -1.48
C PRO A 58 -10.78 13.77 -2.52
N PRO A 59 -11.08 13.48 -3.80
CA PRO A 59 -11.03 14.49 -4.85
C PRO A 59 -11.94 15.66 -4.50
N ALA A 60 -11.42 16.88 -4.64
CA ALA A 60 -12.20 18.09 -4.42
C ALA A 60 -13.35 18.14 -5.45
N THR A 61 -14.59 18.07 -4.97
CA THR A 61 -15.77 18.28 -5.80
C THR A 61 -15.92 19.77 -6.11
N ASN A 62 -15.20 20.26 -7.11
CA ASN A 62 -15.55 21.53 -7.75
C ASN A 62 -16.80 21.29 -8.60
N SER A 63 -17.99 21.40 -8.01
CA SER A 63 -19.25 21.35 -8.76
C SER A 63 -19.82 22.76 -8.91
N PRO A 64 -19.73 23.40 -10.09
CA PRO A 64 -20.71 24.40 -10.48
C PRO A 64 -22.05 23.67 -10.66
N GLY A 65 -23.11 24.17 -10.04
CA GLY A 65 -24.40 23.48 -10.03
C GLY A 65 -24.95 23.13 -11.42
N SER A 66 -25.73 22.05 -11.44
CA SER A 66 -26.95 21.81 -12.25
C SER A 66 -26.97 20.55 -13.14
N VAL A 67 -28.13 19.89 -13.03
CA VAL A 67 -28.83 18.93 -13.90
C VAL A 67 -28.58 17.42 -13.70
N ASN A 68 -29.62 16.77 -13.19
CA ASN A 68 -29.86 15.33 -13.11
C ASN A 68 -29.52 14.59 -14.41
N ASN A 69 -28.64 13.58 -14.32
CA ASN A 69 -28.58 12.49 -15.29
C ASN A 69 -28.56 11.14 -14.55
N PRO A 70 -29.25 10.09 -15.06
CA PRO A 70 -29.42 8.82 -14.36
C PRO A 70 -28.10 8.03 -14.26
N PRO A 71 -27.98 7.08 -13.32
CA PRO A 71 -26.72 6.39 -13.05
C PRO A 71 -26.33 5.48 -14.23
N GLN A 72 -25.29 5.88 -14.97
CA GLN A 72 -24.66 5.02 -15.96
C GLN A 72 -23.82 3.97 -15.22
N ARG A 73 -24.31 2.72 -15.23
CA ARG A 73 -23.58 1.53 -14.74
C ARG A 73 -22.31 1.36 -15.56
N SER A 74 -21.17 1.74 -15.00
CA SER A 74 -19.85 1.37 -15.55
C SER A 74 -19.64 -0.12 -15.32
N VAL A 75 -19.97 -0.93 -16.32
CA VAL A 75 -19.55 -2.34 -16.37
C VAL A 75 -18.03 -2.35 -16.51
N ALA A 76 -17.34 -2.81 -15.46
CA ALA A 76 -15.91 -3.07 -15.50
C ALA A 76 -15.61 -4.05 -16.63
N SER A 77 -14.81 -3.62 -17.62
CA SER A 77 -14.25 -4.53 -18.61
C SER A 77 -13.31 -5.53 -17.90
N PRO A 78 -13.39 -6.84 -18.19
CA PRO A 78 -12.41 -7.77 -17.66
C PRO A 78 -11.05 -7.45 -18.29
N ILE A 79 -10.10 -7.03 -17.45
CA ILE A 79 -8.68 -6.98 -17.82
C ILE A 79 -8.29 -8.43 -18.15
N SER A 80 -8.20 -8.73 -19.44
CA SER A 80 -7.65 -9.99 -19.93
C SER A 80 -6.21 -10.07 -19.45
N PHE A 81 -5.96 -10.87 -18.41
CA PHE A 81 -4.63 -11.33 -18.08
C PHE A 81 -4.21 -12.31 -19.17
N THR A 82 -3.65 -11.77 -20.25
CA THR A 82 -2.90 -12.56 -21.22
C THR A 82 -1.83 -13.30 -20.44
N ARG A 83 -1.99 -14.62 -20.35
CA ARG A 83 -1.07 -15.52 -19.68
C ARG A 83 0.33 -15.32 -20.27
N PHE A 84 1.21 -14.64 -19.54
CA PHE A 84 2.64 -14.72 -19.82
C PHE A 84 3.06 -16.15 -19.50
N SER A 85 3.08 -16.96 -20.54
CA SER A 85 3.63 -18.30 -20.52
C SER A 85 5.06 -18.22 -19.99
N ILE A 86 5.30 -18.88 -18.86
CA ILE A 86 6.58 -18.98 -18.13
C ILE A 86 7.68 -19.67 -18.97
N ILE A 87 7.39 -19.99 -20.22
CA ILE A 87 8.27 -20.69 -21.16
C ILE A 87 9.23 -19.72 -21.89
N SER A 88 9.03 -18.39 -21.80
CA SER A 88 9.90 -17.40 -22.46
C SER A 88 11.02 -16.83 -21.57
N MET A 89 11.34 -17.46 -20.43
CA MET A 89 12.47 -17.06 -19.56
C MET A 89 13.64 -18.05 -19.61
N ILE A 90 13.60 -19.05 -20.49
CA ILE A 90 14.73 -19.98 -20.71
C ILE A 90 15.37 -19.75 -22.09
N GLY A 91 14.59 -19.31 -23.10
CA GLY A 91 15.11 -18.96 -24.43
C GLY A 91 15.89 -17.63 -24.49
N PHE A 92 15.61 -16.69 -23.60
CA PHE A 92 16.31 -15.40 -23.57
C PHE A 92 17.72 -15.49 -22.97
N TYR A 93 17.97 -16.45 -22.08
CA TYR A 93 19.32 -16.74 -21.57
C TYR A 93 20.18 -17.54 -22.57
N PHE A 94 19.56 -18.31 -23.47
CA PHE A 94 20.29 -19.06 -24.49
C PHE A 94 20.78 -18.18 -25.67
N PHE A 95 20.12 -17.04 -25.92
CA PHE A 95 20.48 -16.11 -27.00
C PHE A 95 21.59 -15.10 -26.62
N LEU A 96 22.01 -15.06 -25.36
CA LEU A 96 23.12 -14.21 -24.88
C LEU A 96 24.45 -14.98 -24.71
N ALA A 97 24.54 -16.20 -25.24
CA ALA A 97 25.75 -17.03 -25.18
C ALA A 97 26.39 -17.31 -26.57
N PHE A 98 26.08 -16.50 -27.58
CA PHE A 98 26.81 -16.43 -28.86
C PHE A 98 27.20 -14.99 -29.18
#